data_AF-A6QQ75-F1
#
_entry.id   AF-A6QQ75-F1
#
_cell.length_a   1.000
_cell.length_b   1.000
_cell.length_c   1.000
_cell.angle_alpha   90.00
_cell.angle_beta   90.00
_cell.angle_gamma   90.00
#
_symmetry.space_group_name_H-M   'P 1'
#
loop_
_entity.id
_entity.type
_entity.pdbx_description
1 polymer ?
#
loop_
_entity_poly.entity_id
_entity_poly.type
_entity_poly.pdbx_seq_one_letter_code
_entity_poly.pdbx_strand_id
1 'polypeptide(L)'
;MNQGLTYDGMMHGEAGVPKVGILILILGVIFMKGNCATEEEVWEVLNVTGLYPGKKHFIFGEPKQLITEDFVREGYLEFRQVASADPAQSEFLWGPRAHAETTKMKVLKFIAKVHGTDPSSFPSQYEEALQDEKEKAQARISAKGLRHSKF
;
A
#
# COMPACT_ATOMS: atom_id res chain seq x y z
N MET A 1 1.57 -19.76 14.32
CA MET A 1 1.40 -18.40 14.87
C MET A 1 1.05 -17.47 13.72
N ASN A 2 -0.20 -17.03 13.63
CA ASN A 2 -0.69 -16.13 12.58
C ASN A 2 -0.06 -14.74 12.76
N GLN A 3 0.73 -14.28 11.79
CA GLN A 3 1.12 -12.87 11.67
C GLN A 3 0.78 -12.35 10.26
N GLY A 4 -0.52 -12.45 9.95
CA GLY A 4 -1.17 -11.52 9.04
C GLY A 4 -1.18 -10.11 9.66
N LEU A 5 -1.54 -9.12 8.84
CA LEU A 5 -1.75 -7.74 9.28
C LEU A 5 -2.57 -7.74 10.58
N THR A 6 -2.07 -7.11 11.64
CA THR A 6 -2.89 -6.82 12.83
C THR A 6 -3.80 -5.65 12.49
N TYR A 7 -4.79 -5.92 11.65
CA TYR A 7 -5.89 -5.01 11.35
C TYR A 7 -7.18 -5.73 11.74
N ASP A 8 -7.81 -5.28 12.83
CA ASP A 8 -8.97 -5.89 13.46
C ASP A 8 -10.31 -5.42 12.88
N GLY A 9 -10.31 -4.76 11.71
CA GLY A 9 -11.51 -4.60 10.91
C GLY A 9 -12.62 -3.73 11.53
N MET A 10 -12.37 -3.01 12.62
CA MET A 10 -13.37 -2.14 13.25
C MET A 10 -13.39 -0.74 12.63
N MET A 11 -13.72 -0.63 11.34
CA MET A 11 -14.24 0.60 10.77
C MET A 11 -15.43 0.24 9.87
N HIS A 12 -16.61 0.12 10.49
CA HIS A 12 -17.89 -0.11 9.81
C HIS A 12 -18.19 1.06 8.87
N GLY A 13 -18.07 0.82 7.56
CA GLY A 13 -18.99 1.38 6.58
C GLY A 13 -20.16 0.40 6.40
N GLU A 14 -21.36 0.91 6.14
CA GLU A 14 -22.52 0.08 5.83
C GLU A 14 -22.17 -0.81 4.61
N ALA A 15 -22.19 -2.13 4.84
CA ALA A 15 -21.85 -3.19 3.89
C ALA A 15 -20.35 -3.45 3.59
N GLY A 16 -19.59 -3.90 4.60
CA GLY A 16 -18.85 -5.19 4.57
C GLY A 16 -17.78 -5.49 3.50
N VAL A 17 -17.52 -4.65 2.50
CA VAL A 17 -16.30 -4.76 1.68
C VAL A 17 -15.21 -3.99 2.41
N PRO A 18 -14.17 -4.65 2.95
CA PRO A 18 -13.23 -3.98 3.83
C PRO A 18 -12.45 -2.91 3.05
N LYS A 19 -12.38 -1.67 3.55
CA LYS A 19 -11.49 -0.61 3.05
C LYS A 19 -10.04 -1.12 2.83
N VAL A 20 -9.66 -2.16 3.58
CA VAL A 20 -8.41 -2.93 3.44
C VAL A 20 -8.19 -3.47 2.03
N GLY A 21 -9.22 -3.97 1.33
CA GLY A 21 -9.08 -4.51 -0.01
C GLY A 21 -8.64 -3.43 -1.01
N ILE A 22 -9.26 -2.25 -0.94
CA ILE A 22 -8.89 -1.07 -1.73
C ILE A 22 -7.47 -0.63 -1.37
N LEU A 23 -7.15 -0.56 -0.08
CA LEU A 23 -5.82 -0.19 0.37
C LEU A 23 -4.73 -1.13 -0.19
N ILE A 24 -4.92 -2.45 -0.08
CA ILE A 24 -3.97 -3.44 -0.61
C ILE A 24 -3.81 -3.28 -2.13
N LEU A 25 -4.90 -3.00 -2.85
CA LEU A 25 -4.86 -2.75 -4.29
C LEU A 25 -4.02 -1.52 -4.63
N ILE A 26 -4.24 -0.39 -3.94
CA ILE A 26 -3.49 0.85 -4.15
C ILE A 26 -2.01 0.67 -3.80
N LEU A 27 -1.71 0.05 -2.65
CA LEU A 27 -0.34 -0.29 -2.27
C LEU A 27 0.34 -1.18 -3.31
N GLY A 28 -0.43 -2.10 -3.92
CA GLY A 28 0.00 -2.93 -5.03
C GLY A 28 0.35 -2.13 -6.27
N VAL A 29 -0.52 -1.21 -6.71
CA VAL A 29 -0.27 -0.34 -7.88
C VAL A 29 1.01 0.49 -7.68
N ILE A 30 1.15 1.15 -6.53
CA ILE A 30 2.33 1.96 -6.20
C ILE A 30 3.60 1.10 -6.25
N PHE A 31 3.55 -0.10 -5.68
CA PHE A 31 4.70 -1.00 -5.68
C PHE A 31 5.06 -1.49 -7.10
N MET A 32 4.06 -1.86 -7.90
CA MET A 32 4.28 -2.29 -9.29
C MET A 32 4.82 -1.16 -10.18
N LYS A 33 4.58 0.11 -9.84
CA LYS A 33 5.10 1.30 -10.52
C LYS A 33 6.46 1.79 -9.98
N GLY A 34 7.11 1.03 -9.12
CA GLY A 34 8.45 1.37 -8.61
C GLY A 34 8.43 2.22 -7.35
N ASN A 35 7.44 2.00 -6.48
CA ASN A 35 7.23 2.69 -5.19
C ASN A 35 6.71 4.13 -5.27
N CYS A 36 6.32 4.56 -6.47
CA CYS A 36 5.65 5.82 -6.72
C CYS A 36 4.65 5.61 -7.87
N ALA A 37 3.45 6.17 -7.76
CA ALA A 37 2.47 6.16 -8.85
C ALA A 37 1.76 7.50 -8.90
N THR A 38 1.46 8.00 -10.10
CA THR A 38 0.66 9.23 -10.22
C THR A 38 -0.80 8.98 -9.81
N GLU A 39 -1.51 10.05 -9.45
CA GLU A 39 -2.94 9.97 -9.15
C GLU A 39 -3.71 9.33 -10.32
N GLU A 40 -3.36 9.67 -11.56
CA GLU A 40 -3.95 9.12 -12.77
C GLU A 40 -3.73 7.61 -12.90
N GLU A 41 -2.50 7.13 -12.69
CA GLU A 41 -2.18 5.69 -12.78
C GLU A 41 -2.94 4.87 -11.72
N VAL A 42 -3.09 5.42 -10.52
CA VAL A 42 -3.90 4.80 -9.45
C VAL A 42 -5.37 4.74 -9.88
N TRP A 43 -5.91 5.82 -10.43
CA TRP A 43 -7.30 5.85 -10.91
C TRP A 43 -7.55 4.93 -12.11
N GLU A 44 -6.62 4.79 -13.04
CA GLU A 44 -6.74 3.86 -14.17
C GLU A 44 -7.00 2.43 -13.71
N VAL A 45 -6.27 1.97 -12.70
CA VAL A 45 -6.44 0.62 -12.14
C VAL A 45 -7.72 0.51 -11.32
N LEU A 46 -8.04 1.52 -10.50
CA LEU A 46 -9.27 1.53 -9.70
C LEU A 46 -10.54 1.54 -10.54
N ASN A 47 -10.52 2.25 -11.69
CA ASN A 47 -11.63 2.29 -12.65
C ASN A 47 -11.95 0.90 -13.21
N VAL A 48 -10.93 0.07 -13.46
CA VAL A 48 -11.11 -1.33 -13.90
C VAL A 48 -11.81 -2.17 -12.83
N THR A 49 -11.62 -1.83 -11.56
CA THR A 49 -12.31 -2.47 -10.43
C THR A 49 -13.70 -1.90 -10.13
N GLY A 50 -14.20 -0.96 -10.93
CA GLY A 50 -15.53 -0.35 -10.77
C GLY A 50 -15.59 0.85 -9.83
N LEU A 51 -14.43 1.37 -9.37
CA LEU A 51 -14.33 2.56 -8.54
C LEU A 51 -13.98 3.77 -9.40
N TYR A 52 -14.82 4.81 -9.37
CA TYR A 52 -14.65 6.01 -10.20
C TYR A 52 -14.57 7.28 -9.36
N PRO A 53 -13.73 8.26 -9.72
CA PRO A 53 -13.67 9.55 -9.02
C PRO A 53 -15.01 10.30 -9.14
N GLY A 54 -15.47 10.92 -8.05
CA GLY A 54 -16.69 11.74 -8.05
C GLY A 54 -18.02 10.97 -8.09
N LYS A 55 -18.00 9.63 -8.20
CA LYS A 55 -19.19 8.79 -8.04
C LYS A 55 -19.21 8.21 -6.63
N LYS A 56 -20.20 8.60 -5.83
CA LYS A 56 -20.42 7.97 -4.53
C LYS A 56 -20.65 6.48 -4.71
N HIS A 57 -19.72 5.66 -4.22
CA HIS A 57 -19.89 4.23 -4.12
C HIS A 57 -20.67 3.94 -2.85
N PHE A 58 -21.71 3.10 -2.95
CA PHE A 58 -22.63 2.79 -1.84
C PHE A 58 -21.91 2.33 -0.56
N ILE A 59 -20.76 1.66 -0.71
CA ILE A 59 -19.97 1.10 0.39
C ILE A 59 -18.84 2.04 0.88
N PHE A 60 -18.28 2.87 -0.03
CA PHE A 60 -17.02 3.60 0.23
C PHE A 60 -17.19 5.11 0.32
N GLY A 61 -18.41 5.62 0.13
CA GLY A 61 -18.64 7.06 0.03
C GLY A 61 -18.00 7.60 -1.26
N GLU A 62 -17.36 8.77 -1.19
CA GLU A 62 -16.65 9.36 -2.32
C GLU A 62 -15.23 8.77 -2.38
N PRO A 63 -14.87 8.00 -3.44
CA PRO A 63 -13.60 7.28 -3.50
C PRO A 63 -12.37 8.18 -3.45
N LYS A 64 -12.45 9.41 -3.96
CA LYS A 64 -11.30 10.32 -3.94
C LYS A 64 -10.97 10.74 -2.52
N GLN A 65 -11.97 11.11 -1.72
CA GLN A 65 -11.82 11.42 -0.30
C GLN A 65 -11.20 10.26 0.49
N LEU A 66 -11.65 9.02 0.25
CA LEU A 66 -11.07 7.84 0.90
C LEU A 66 -9.56 7.73 0.63
N ILE A 67 -9.12 7.99 -0.59
CA ILE A 67 -7.74 7.78 -1.02
C ILE A 67 -6.85 8.97 -0.66
N THR A 68 -7.25 10.19 -0.99
CA THR A 68 -6.45 11.41 -0.80
C THR A 68 -6.51 11.97 0.61
N GLU A 69 -7.56 11.64 1.39
CA GLU A 69 -7.73 12.15 2.75
C GLU A 69 -7.64 11.03 3.79
N ASP A 70 -8.50 10.02 3.73
CA ASP A 70 -8.57 9.01 4.81
C ASP A 70 -7.30 8.18 4.91
N PHE A 71 -6.84 7.56 3.81
CA PHE A 71 -5.61 6.75 3.83
C PHE A 71 -4.34 7.58 4.07
N VAL A 72 -4.34 8.85 3.66
CA VAL A 72 -3.24 9.78 3.96
C VAL A 72 -3.23 10.14 5.45
N ARG A 73 -4.38 10.51 6.01
CA ARG A 73 -4.55 10.83 7.44
C ARG A 73 -4.25 9.64 8.33
N GLU A 74 -4.58 8.43 7.89
CA GLU A 74 -4.25 7.19 8.58
C GLU A 74 -2.78 6.77 8.42
N GLY A 75 -1.99 7.46 7.60
CA GLY A 75 -0.57 7.20 7.40
C GLY A 75 -0.25 6.00 6.51
N TYR A 76 -1.25 5.47 5.82
CA TYR A 76 -1.06 4.37 4.86
C TYR A 76 -0.51 4.85 3.53
N LEU A 77 -0.88 6.06 3.11
CA LEU A 77 -0.39 6.70 1.90
C LEU A 77 0.29 8.02 2.24
N GLU A 78 1.31 8.36 1.46
CA GLU A 78 1.78 9.73 1.32
C GLU A 78 1.28 10.27 -0.02
N PHE A 79 0.80 11.51 -0.02
CA PHE A 79 0.33 12.20 -1.22
C PHE A 79 1.10 13.50 -1.38
N ARG A 80 1.75 13.70 -2.51
CA ARG A 80 2.58 14.88 -2.77
C ARG A 80 2.36 15.42 -4.18
N GLN A 81 2.52 16.73 -4.34
CA GLN A 81 2.59 17.35 -5.66
C GLN A 81 4.03 17.44 -6.12
N VAL A 82 4.28 17.00 -7.35
CA VAL A 82 5.57 17.14 -8.03
C VAL A 82 5.55 18.43 -8.82
N ALA A 83 6.13 19.48 -8.23
CA ALA A 83 6.20 20.81 -8.82
C ALA A 83 7.06 20.89 -10.09
N SER A 84 7.85 19.85 -10.41
CA SER A 84 8.70 19.82 -11.59
C SER A 84 8.00 19.32 -12.86
N ALA A 85 6.75 18.84 -12.76
CA ALA A 85 5.96 18.45 -13.92
C ALA A 85 5.17 19.68 -14.44
N ASP A 86 5.15 19.89 -15.75
CA ASP A 86 4.27 20.86 -16.41
C ASP A 86 3.28 20.10 -17.32
N PRO A 87 2.00 19.93 -16.90
CA PRO A 87 1.37 20.46 -15.69
C PRO A 87 1.75 19.69 -14.40
N ALA A 88 1.55 20.32 -13.23
CA ALA A 88 1.85 19.73 -11.93
C ALA A 88 1.12 18.39 -11.74
N GLN A 89 1.88 17.34 -11.43
CA GLN A 89 1.35 15.98 -11.22
C GLN A 89 1.33 15.65 -9.74
N SER A 90 0.28 14.96 -9.30
CA SER A 90 0.18 14.47 -7.93
C SER A 90 0.55 12.99 -7.89
N GLU A 91 1.30 12.59 -6.87
CA GLU A 91 1.84 11.24 -6.73
C GLU A 91 1.50 10.63 -5.36
N PHE A 92 1.36 9.32 -5.35
CA PHE A 92 1.19 8.49 -4.16
C PHE A 92 2.42 7.64 -3.88
N LEU A 93 2.76 7.54 -2.60
CA LEU A 93 3.76 6.62 -2.05
C LEU A 93 3.17 5.84 -0.88
N TRP A 94 3.85 4.77 -0.47
CA TRP A 94 3.54 4.09 0.79
C TRP A 94 3.87 5.01 1.96
N GLY A 95 2.92 5.18 2.88
CA GLY A 95 3.14 5.93 4.10
C GLY A 95 3.79 5.09 5.21
N PRO A 96 4.21 5.73 6.33
CA PRO A 96 4.91 5.06 7.42
C PRO A 96 4.14 3.87 8.01
N ARG A 97 2.80 3.97 8.06
CA ARG A 97 1.95 2.90 8.59
C ARG A 97 1.90 1.69 7.66
N ALA A 98 1.86 1.90 6.34
CA ALA A 98 1.96 0.81 5.38
C ALA A 98 3.29 0.06 5.54
N HIS A 99 4.40 0.78 5.66
CA HIS A 99 5.72 0.16 5.91
C HIS A 99 5.81 -0.59 7.24
N ALA A 100 5.09 -0.13 8.27
CA ALA A 100 5.06 -0.77 9.58
C ALA A 100 4.18 -2.02 9.62
N GLU A 101 3.02 -1.99 8.98
CA GLU A 101 2.01 -3.06 9.08
C GLU A 101 2.20 -4.16 8.02
N THR A 102 2.72 -3.82 6.84
CA THR A 102 2.92 -4.77 5.74
C THR A 102 4.35 -4.76 5.18
N THR A 103 4.62 -5.68 4.25
CA THR A 103 5.90 -5.75 3.53
C THR A 103 5.65 -5.85 2.04
N LYS A 104 6.62 -5.40 1.24
CA LYS A 104 6.54 -5.50 -0.22
C LYS A 104 6.32 -6.95 -0.67
N MET A 105 6.95 -7.90 0.02
CA MET A 105 6.77 -9.33 -0.23
C MET A 105 5.34 -9.81 0.04
N LYS A 106 4.68 -9.32 1.10
CA LYS A 106 3.27 -9.66 1.38
C LYS A 106 2.33 -9.14 0.29
N VAL A 107 2.54 -7.91 -0.18
CA VAL A 107 1.76 -7.31 -1.27
C VAL A 107 2.02 -8.04 -2.59
N LEU A 108 3.28 -8.38 -2.89
CA LEU A 108 3.64 -9.14 -4.09
C LEU A 108 2.99 -10.52 -4.13
N LYS A 109 2.96 -11.23 -3.00
CA LYS A 109 2.26 -12.51 -2.86
C LYS A 109 0.76 -12.39 -3.12
N PHE A 110 0.15 -11.31 -2.69
CA PHE A 110 -1.25 -11.04 -2.98
C PHE A 110 -1.47 -10.85 -4.49
N ILE A 111 -0.65 -10.01 -5.14
CA ILE A 111 -0.72 -9.77 -6.59
C ILE A 111 -0.54 -11.09 -7.36
N ALA A 112 0.52 -11.84 -7.07
CA ALA A 112 0.78 -13.13 -7.72
C ALA A 112 -0.40 -14.10 -7.58
N LYS A 113 -0.99 -14.17 -6.38
CA LYS A 113 -2.20 -14.98 -6.14
C LYS A 113 -3.39 -14.56 -6.99
N VAL A 114 -3.63 -13.24 -7.15
CA VAL A 114 -4.70 -12.72 -8.01
C VAL A 114 -4.49 -13.11 -9.47
N HIS A 115 -3.24 -13.12 -9.93
CA HIS A 115 -2.88 -13.51 -11.29
C HIS A 115 -2.72 -15.03 -11.49
N GLY A 116 -2.81 -15.84 -10.44
CA GLY A 116 -2.55 -17.28 -10.51
C GLY A 116 -1.09 -17.62 -10.82
N THR A 117 -0.15 -16.73 -10.45
CA THR A 117 1.29 -16.87 -10.71
C THR A 117 2.10 -16.93 -9.40
N ASP A 118 3.41 -17.12 -9.52
CA ASP A 118 4.35 -17.01 -8.40
C ASP A 118 4.95 -15.60 -8.32
N PRO A 119 5.24 -15.06 -7.11
CA PRO A 119 5.94 -13.77 -6.95
C PRO A 119 7.20 -13.59 -7.80
N SER A 120 7.97 -14.68 -8.02
CA SER A 120 9.17 -14.66 -8.86
C SER A 120 8.90 -14.36 -10.35
N SER A 121 7.64 -14.42 -10.77
CA SER A 121 7.21 -13.99 -12.13
C SER A 121 7.33 -12.47 -12.33
N PHE A 122 7.54 -11.72 -11.25
CA PHE A 122 7.79 -10.27 -11.24
C PHE A 122 9.21 -10.01 -10.73
N PRO A 123 10.25 -10.25 -11.54
CA PRO A 123 11.63 -10.37 -11.05
C PRO A 123 12.14 -9.11 -10.32
N SER A 124 11.90 -7.92 -10.88
CA SER A 124 12.33 -6.66 -10.28
C SER A 124 11.65 -6.41 -8.92
N GLN A 125 10.33 -6.62 -8.85
CA GLN A 125 9.57 -6.48 -7.61
C GLN A 125 9.95 -7.56 -6.60
N TYR A 126 10.22 -8.78 -7.04
CA TYR A 126 10.62 -9.87 -6.17
C TYR A 126 11.98 -9.60 -5.52
N GLU A 127 12.97 -9.14 -6.29
CA GLU A 127 14.27 -8.74 -5.78
C GLU A 127 14.16 -7.59 -4.77
N GLU A 128 13.41 -6.55 -5.12
CA GLU A 128 13.19 -5.40 -4.23
C GLU A 128 12.49 -5.81 -2.93
N ALA A 129 11.48 -6.69 -3.03
CA ALA A 129 10.77 -7.22 -1.87
C ALA A 129 11.67 -8.08 -0.97
N LEU A 130 12.61 -8.84 -1.54
CA LEU A 130 13.62 -9.56 -0.76
C LEU A 130 14.57 -8.61 -0.04
N GLN A 131 14.94 -7.51 -0.67
CA GLN A 131 15.81 -6.50 -0.07
C GLN A 131 15.11 -5.80 1.11
N ASP A 132 13.84 -5.40 0.97
CA ASP A 132 13.02 -4.83 2.05
C ASP A 132 12.97 -5.74 3.28
N GLU A 133 12.79 -7.05 3.08
CA GLU A 133 12.78 -8.03 4.19
C GLU A 133 14.15 -8.15 4.88
N LYS A 134 15.24 -8.15 4.11
CA LYS A 134 16.61 -8.20 4.66
C LYS A 134 16.91 -6.97 5.51
N GLU A 135 16.61 -5.78 5.01
CA GLU A 135 16.84 -4.51 5.70
C GLU A 135 16.02 -4.44 7.00
N LYS A 136 14.74 -4.83 6.94
CA LYS A 136 13.87 -4.90 8.13
C LYS A 136 14.39 -5.91 9.15
N ALA A 137 14.88 -7.07 8.71
CA ALA A 137 15.47 -8.07 9.60
C ALA A 137 16.72 -7.54 10.30
N GLN A 138 17.63 -6.88 9.55
CA GLN A 138 18.83 -6.26 10.10
C GLN A 138 18.49 -5.14 11.11
N ALA A 139 17.56 -4.25 10.78
CA ALA A 139 17.12 -3.18 11.67
C ALA A 139 16.57 -3.75 13.00
N ARG A 140 15.80 -4.85 12.94
CA ARG A 140 15.29 -5.55 14.14
C ARG A 140 16.40 -6.16 14.98
N ILE A 141 17.44 -6.73 14.37
CA ILE A 141 18.60 -7.29 15.08
C ILE A 141 19.36 -6.16 15.78
N SER A 142 19.67 -5.06 15.07
CA SER A 142 20.36 -3.89 15.64
C SER A 142 19.58 -3.26 16.80
N ALA A 143 18.27 -3.10 16.67
CA ALA A 143 17.41 -2.57 17.73
C ALA A 143 17.31 -3.49 18.95
N LYS A 144 17.53 -4.79 18.80
CA LYS A 144 17.64 -5.73 19.92
C LYS A 144 19.01 -5.65 20.57
N GLY A 145 20.09 -5.58 19.80
CA GLY A 145 21.46 -5.40 20.33
C GLY A 145 21.60 -4.14 21.18
N LEU A 146 21.01 -3.02 20.73
CA LEU A 146 21.00 -1.76 21.46
C LEU A 146 20.27 -1.83 22.82
N ARG A 147 19.25 -2.68 22.94
CA ARG A 147 18.50 -2.89 24.18
C ARG A 147 19.26 -3.74 25.20
N HIS A 148 20.12 -4.64 24.74
CA HIS A 148 20.96 -5.48 25.63
C HIS A 148 22.26 -4.78 26.06
N SER A 149 22.66 -3.68 25.42
CA SER A 149 23.84 -2.90 25.79
C SER A 149 23.57 -1.76 26.80
N LYS A 150 22.32 -1.58 27.24
CA LYS A 150 21.89 -0.52 28.16
C LYS A 150 21.58 -0.99 29.58
N PHE A 151 22.01 -2.19 29.96
CA PHE A 151 21.94 -2.73 31.32
C PHE A 151 23.29 -3.32 31.72
#